data_AF-A0A4Q2YPR7-F1
#
_entry.id   AF-A0A4Q2YPR7-F1
#
_cell.length_a   1.000
_cell.length_b   1.000
_cell.length_c   1.000
_cell.angle_alpha   90.00
_cell.angle_beta   90.00
_cell.angle_gamma   90.00
#
_symmetry.space_group_name_H-M   'P 1'
#
loop_
_entity.id
_entity.type
_entity.pdbx_description
1 polymer ?
#
loop_
_entity_poly.entity_id
_entity_poly.type
_entity_poly.pdbx_seq_one_letter_code
_entity_poly.pdbx_strand_id
1 'polypeptide(L)'
;MTPNWDIHPEMVTHTRVIDLKTGHPYRDPSPKFMENWEWSAGRSTDEIGAYLAYALQILKNAGFTCEGITTPGGFGNKVLPELSQGTLQAVRSVYAAEVPHYFRHLYDTGDRSVAPRVENATGLETDDPQCVVSVIGCTGDWTGGWDCTTPEGADRFITEDLQAGRMVEVITRGEPAMMVCHWTGIYWSGQELGFQVFQNVVRRLHERFDNLLWMKLSELSRYWAAKELTRIEHAGTTINFTAPYACPNFTIQVTTREKAVPAWKVGDKVLPLKKVTKRLQLVSGTWCREGDTVIVCFDVPRGKSTIEFAA
;
A
#
# COMPACT_ATOMS: atom_id res chain seq x y z
N MET A 1 -16.94 -4.90 8.87
CA MET A 1 -17.89 -4.42 7.84
C MET A 1 -17.27 -4.30 6.44
N THR A 2 -15.94 -4.30 6.28
CA THR A 2 -15.29 -4.19 4.96
C THR A 2 -14.13 -5.19 4.79
N PRO A 3 -14.39 -6.47 4.41
CA PRO A 3 -13.35 -7.49 4.39
C PRO A 3 -12.22 -7.20 3.39
N ASN A 4 -12.55 -6.51 2.28
CA ASN A 4 -11.64 -6.28 1.15
C ASN A 4 -11.28 -4.80 0.95
N TRP A 5 -11.61 -3.93 1.90
CA TRP A 5 -11.40 -2.49 1.77
C TRP A 5 -10.88 -1.89 3.07
N ASP A 6 -9.86 -1.04 2.95
CA ASP A 6 -9.52 -0.09 4.00
C ASP A 6 -10.34 1.19 3.83
N ILE A 7 -10.72 1.81 4.94
CA ILE A 7 -11.47 3.07 4.96
C ILE A 7 -10.58 4.14 5.58
N HIS A 8 -10.24 5.16 4.79
CA HIS A 8 -9.36 6.25 5.20
C HIS A 8 -10.11 7.58 5.15
N PRO A 9 -9.75 8.55 6.02
CA PRO A 9 -10.22 9.89 5.85
C PRO A 9 -9.47 10.53 4.68
N GLU A 10 -10.20 11.24 3.81
CA GLU A 10 -9.60 12.17 2.85
C GLU A 10 -9.58 13.58 3.45
N MET A 11 -8.86 13.69 4.56
CA MET A 11 -8.96 14.77 5.54
C MET A 11 -10.39 14.92 6.10
N VAL A 12 -10.76 16.12 6.55
CA VAL A 12 -12.01 16.34 7.32
C VAL A 12 -13.13 16.82 6.41
N THR A 13 -12.85 17.74 5.49
CA THR A 13 -13.89 18.46 4.74
C THR A 13 -13.69 18.46 3.23
N HIS A 14 -12.50 18.09 2.77
CA HIS A 14 -12.06 18.20 1.37
C HIS A 14 -12.21 19.64 0.82
N THR A 15 -12.37 20.62 1.70
CA THR A 15 -12.69 22.03 1.38
C THR A 15 -12.08 22.94 2.44
N ARG A 16 -12.88 23.61 3.29
CA ARG A 16 -12.39 24.58 4.26
C ARG A 16 -12.03 23.90 5.58
N VAL A 17 -10.80 24.13 6.01
CA VAL A 17 -10.21 23.53 7.20
C VAL A 17 -11.02 23.83 8.46
N ILE A 18 -11.16 22.83 9.34
CA ILE A 18 -11.74 22.99 10.67
C ILE A 18 -10.71 23.57 11.64
N ASP A 19 -11.09 24.64 12.33
CA ASP A 19 -10.34 25.11 13.50
C ASP A 19 -10.58 24.14 14.65
N LEU A 20 -9.54 23.36 14.99
CA LEU A 20 -9.58 22.34 16.04
C LEU A 20 -9.93 22.91 17.43
N LYS A 21 -9.75 24.21 17.66
CA LYS A 21 -10.13 24.85 18.94
C LYS A 21 -11.63 25.08 19.06
N THR A 22 -12.30 25.35 17.94
CA THR A 22 -13.72 25.73 17.93
C THR A 22 -14.62 24.64 17.36
N GLY A 23 -14.07 23.68 16.63
CA GLY A 23 -14.83 22.65 15.91
C GLY A 23 -15.56 23.19 14.67
N HIS A 24 -15.30 24.44 14.26
CA HIS A 24 -15.93 25.08 13.11
C HIS A 24 -14.92 25.38 12.00
N PRO A 25 -15.35 25.47 10.73
CA PRO A 25 -14.48 25.94 9.66
C PRO A 25 -13.93 27.34 9.94
N TYR A 26 -12.69 27.60 9.53
CA TYR A 26 -12.14 28.95 9.58
C TYR A 26 -13.07 29.95 8.84
N ARG A 27 -13.16 31.19 9.34
CA ARG A 27 -14.02 32.19 8.70
C ARG A 27 -13.48 32.67 7.35
N ASP A 28 -12.16 32.74 7.22
CA ASP A 28 -11.49 33.16 5.99
C ASP A 28 -11.67 32.09 4.89
N PRO A 29 -12.31 32.42 3.76
CA PRO A 29 -12.50 31.50 2.64
C PRO A 29 -11.30 31.47 1.68
N SER A 30 -10.20 32.17 1.99
CA SER A 30 -9.03 32.22 1.11
C SER A 30 -8.32 30.87 1.03
N PRO A 31 -7.47 30.66 0.00
CA PRO A 31 -6.72 29.41 -0.14
C PRO A 31 -5.86 28.99 1.05
N LYS A 32 -5.49 29.94 1.91
CA LYS A 32 -4.75 29.70 3.15
C LYS A 32 -5.48 28.81 4.14
N PHE A 33 -6.80 28.68 4.02
CA PHE A 33 -7.63 27.87 4.91
C PHE A 33 -8.43 26.80 4.17
N MET A 34 -7.98 26.44 2.95
CA MET A 34 -8.53 25.33 2.19
C MET A 34 -7.59 24.12 2.25
N GLU A 35 -8.13 22.94 2.60
CA GLU A 35 -7.42 21.66 2.69
C GLU A 35 -6.73 21.31 1.38
N ASN A 36 -7.44 21.48 0.26
CA ASN A 36 -6.92 21.14 -1.07
C ASN A 36 -5.82 22.07 -1.54
N TRP A 37 -5.61 23.22 -0.89
CA TRP A 37 -4.79 24.30 -1.43
C TRP A 37 -3.60 24.61 -0.52
N GLU A 38 -3.62 25.72 0.23
CA GLU A 38 -2.40 26.27 0.84
C GLU A 38 -2.28 26.02 2.34
N TRP A 39 -3.32 25.51 3.01
CA TRP A 39 -3.35 25.47 4.47
C TRP A 39 -2.18 24.72 5.10
N SER A 40 -1.79 23.59 4.51
CA SER A 40 -0.70 22.77 5.02
C SER A 40 0.68 23.41 4.81
N ALA A 41 0.81 24.40 3.91
CA ALA A 41 2.11 24.96 3.56
C ALA A 41 2.74 25.69 4.74
N GLY A 42 3.95 25.28 5.13
CA GLY A 42 4.69 25.86 6.26
C GLY A 42 4.17 25.44 7.64
N ARG A 43 3.25 24.46 7.71
CA ARG A 43 2.79 23.88 8.98
C ARG A 43 3.80 22.88 9.50
N SER A 44 3.94 22.85 10.82
CA SER A 44 4.76 21.87 11.52
C SER A 44 4.17 20.46 11.48
N THR A 45 4.99 19.46 11.80
CA THR A 45 4.54 18.08 12.00
C THR A 45 3.41 18.00 13.03
N ASP A 46 3.50 18.75 14.13
CA ASP A 46 2.49 18.74 15.19
C ASP A 46 1.14 19.29 14.70
N GLU A 47 1.16 20.38 13.92
CA GLU A 47 -0.05 20.96 13.33
C GLU A 47 -0.71 20.02 12.32
N ILE A 48 0.09 19.41 11.44
CA ILE A 48 -0.41 18.43 10.47
C ILE A 48 -0.95 17.20 11.20
N GLY A 49 -0.16 16.62 12.10
CA GLY A 49 -0.51 15.44 12.88
C GLY A 49 -1.79 15.63 13.71
N ALA A 50 -1.97 16.78 14.35
CA ALA A 50 -3.20 17.08 15.09
C ALA A 50 -4.45 17.10 14.19
N TYR A 51 -4.33 17.64 12.97
CA TYR A 51 -5.43 17.67 12.01
C TYR A 51 -5.76 16.29 11.45
N LEU A 52 -4.72 15.50 11.15
CA LEU A 52 -4.86 14.10 10.75
C LEU A 52 -5.54 13.29 11.86
N ALA A 53 -5.10 13.44 13.11
CA ALA A 53 -5.67 12.76 14.27
C ALA A 53 -7.14 13.12 14.47
N TYR A 54 -7.52 14.38 14.24
CA TYR A 54 -8.93 14.80 14.29
C TYR A 54 -9.79 14.08 13.24
N ALA A 55 -9.33 14.00 11.98
CA ALA A 55 -10.04 13.26 10.93
C ALA A 55 -10.15 11.76 11.26
N LEU A 56 -9.06 11.16 11.75
CA LEU A 56 -9.02 9.76 12.17
C LEU A 56 -9.96 9.47 13.34
N GLN A 57 -10.08 10.39 14.31
CA GLN A 57 -10.95 10.24 15.47
C GLN A 57 -12.44 10.26 15.09
N ILE A 58 -12.83 11.02 14.05
CA ILE A 58 -14.19 10.97 13.51
C ILE A 58 -14.53 9.57 13.01
N LEU A 59 -13.64 8.96 12.21
CA LEU A 59 -13.83 7.58 11.75
C LEU A 59 -13.87 6.58 12.91
N LYS A 60 -13.03 6.79 13.93
CA LYS A 60 -12.94 5.90 15.09
C LYS A 60 -14.24 5.92 15.88
N ASN A 61 -14.79 7.11 16.08
CA ASN A 61 -16.07 7.32 16.74
C ASN A 61 -17.24 6.70 15.96
N ALA A 62 -17.14 6.66 14.62
CA ALA A 62 -18.10 5.97 13.75
C ALA A 62 -17.92 4.43 13.71
N GLY A 63 -16.92 3.88 14.41
CA GLY A 63 -16.69 2.44 14.52
C GLY A 63 -15.92 1.82 13.35
N PHE A 64 -15.24 2.62 12.53
CA PHE A 64 -14.38 2.11 11.46
C PHE A 64 -12.98 1.78 11.95
N THR A 65 -12.36 0.75 11.37
CA THR A 65 -10.92 0.49 11.47
C THR A 65 -10.18 1.29 10.41
N CYS A 66 -8.99 1.79 10.72
CA CYS A 66 -8.21 2.61 9.81
C CYS A 66 -6.71 2.45 10.11
N GLU A 67 -5.91 2.29 9.06
CA GLU A 67 -4.44 2.17 9.16
C GLU A 67 -3.72 3.21 8.29
N GLY A 68 -4.44 4.18 7.72
CA GLY A 68 -3.85 5.17 6.84
C GLY A 68 -4.72 6.39 6.56
N ILE A 69 -4.20 7.30 5.72
CA ILE A 69 -4.90 8.53 5.30
C ILE A 69 -4.81 8.72 3.78
N THR A 70 -5.78 9.43 3.23
CA THR A 70 -5.75 9.91 1.84
C THR A 70 -5.63 11.43 1.88
N THR A 71 -4.75 12.03 1.09
CA THR A 71 -4.66 13.50 1.03
C THR A 71 -5.49 14.06 -0.13
N PRO A 72 -6.36 15.06 0.09
CA PRO A 72 -7.12 15.69 -0.96
C PRO A 72 -6.28 16.73 -1.70
N GLY A 73 -6.49 16.84 -3.01
CA GLY A 73 -5.93 17.92 -3.83
C GLY A 73 -4.44 18.16 -3.58
N GLY A 74 -4.08 19.33 -3.05
CA GLY A 74 -2.72 19.75 -2.72
C GLY A 74 -2.30 19.60 -1.26
N PHE A 75 -3.12 18.98 -0.41
CA PHE A 75 -2.80 18.82 1.02
C PHE A 75 -1.45 18.12 1.21
N GLY A 76 -0.55 18.75 1.96
CA GLY A 76 0.76 18.20 2.29
C GLY A 76 1.82 18.28 1.17
N ASN A 77 1.47 18.72 -0.05
CA ASN A 77 2.41 18.78 -1.19
C ASN A 77 3.69 19.59 -0.92
N LYS A 78 3.59 20.64 -0.11
CA LYS A 78 4.68 21.56 0.20
C LYS A 78 5.37 21.27 1.53
N VAL A 79 4.97 20.18 2.20
CA VAL A 79 5.42 19.77 3.54
C VAL A 79 5.45 18.23 3.64
N LEU A 80 6.02 17.57 2.61
CA LEU A 80 6.03 16.11 2.52
C LEU A 80 6.68 15.42 3.74
N PRO A 81 7.81 15.90 4.30
CA PRO A 81 8.37 15.33 5.53
C PRO A 81 7.40 15.41 6.70
N GLU A 82 6.73 16.55 6.90
CA GLU A 82 5.77 16.75 7.97
C GLU A 82 4.48 15.94 7.76
N LEU A 83 4.04 15.77 6.51
CA LEU A 83 2.93 14.88 6.16
C LEU A 83 3.26 13.43 6.53
N SER A 84 4.45 12.97 6.17
CA SER A 84 4.92 11.61 6.44
C SER A 84 5.03 11.35 7.94
N GLN A 85 5.74 12.22 8.67
CA GLN A 85 5.92 12.09 10.11
C GLN A 85 4.59 12.30 10.88
N GLY A 86 3.76 13.25 10.44
CA GLY A 86 2.44 13.51 11.03
C GLY A 86 1.49 12.33 10.84
N THR A 87 1.55 11.65 9.67
CA THR A 87 0.79 10.41 9.44
C THR A 87 1.23 9.31 10.39
N LEU A 88 2.55 9.07 10.50
CA LEU A 88 3.11 8.09 11.42
C LEU A 88 2.57 8.28 12.85
N GLN A 89 2.66 9.51 13.35
CA GLN A 89 2.23 9.85 14.72
C GLN A 89 0.70 9.77 14.89
N ALA A 90 -0.07 10.33 13.96
CA ALA A 90 -1.52 10.43 14.08
C ALA A 90 -2.20 9.06 13.99
N VAL A 91 -1.82 8.23 13.00
CA VAL A 91 -2.43 6.90 12.81
C VAL A 91 -2.09 5.99 13.99
N ARG A 92 -0.84 6.02 14.48
CA ARG A 92 -0.43 5.23 15.66
C ARG A 92 -1.12 5.69 16.94
N SER A 93 -1.24 7.00 17.16
CA SER A 93 -1.90 7.51 18.38
C SER A 93 -3.40 7.19 18.42
N VAL A 94 -4.09 7.28 17.28
CA VAL A 94 -5.54 7.06 17.23
C VAL A 94 -5.88 5.57 17.13
N TYR A 95 -5.17 4.80 16.30
CA TYR A 95 -5.52 3.41 15.99
C TYR A 95 -4.51 2.36 16.43
N ALA A 96 -3.34 2.75 16.92
CA ALA A 96 -2.22 1.84 17.23
C ALA A 96 -1.83 0.96 16.03
N ALA A 97 -2.00 1.47 14.80
CA ALA A 97 -1.61 0.75 13.59
C ALA A 97 -0.09 0.51 13.59
N GLU A 98 0.34 -0.73 13.38
CA GLU A 98 1.75 -1.08 13.39
C GLU A 98 2.51 -0.48 12.20
N VAL A 99 1.88 -0.51 11.01
CA VAL A 99 2.42 0.03 9.75
C VAL A 99 1.44 1.06 9.17
N PRO A 100 1.46 2.31 9.63
CA PRO A 100 0.70 3.40 9.01
C PRO A 100 1.05 3.59 7.55
N HIS A 101 0.11 4.12 6.78
CA HIS A 101 0.35 4.49 5.39
C HIS A 101 -0.43 5.73 4.94
N TYR A 102 -0.03 6.32 3.83
CA TYR A 102 -0.75 7.44 3.23
C TYR A 102 -0.68 7.47 1.72
N PHE A 103 -1.71 8.02 1.08
CA PHE A 103 -1.72 8.33 -0.35
C PHE A 103 -1.54 9.83 -0.58
N ARG A 104 -0.62 10.19 -1.49
CA ARG A 104 -0.31 11.58 -1.88
C ARG A 104 0.11 11.72 -3.34
N HIS A 105 0.96 10.80 -3.80
CA HIS A 105 1.56 10.87 -5.12
C HIS A 105 0.77 10.05 -6.14
N LEU A 106 0.73 10.57 -7.37
CA LEU A 106 0.13 9.92 -8.52
C LEU A 106 1.01 10.16 -9.75
N TYR A 107 1.42 9.09 -10.42
CA TYR A 107 2.19 9.14 -11.67
C TYR A 107 1.51 8.25 -12.71
N ASP A 108 0.71 8.86 -13.57
CA ASP A 108 -0.15 8.19 -14.54
C ASP A 108 0.51 7.93 -15.90
N THR A 109 1.73 8.44 -16.09
CA THR A 109 2.52 8.33 -17.31
C THR A 109 4.01 8.19 -16.98
N GLY A 110 4.79 7.78 -17.99
CA GLY A 110 6.25 7.75 -17.91
C GLY A 110 6.85 6.52 -17.21
N ASP A 111 8.15 6.63 -16.94
CA ASP A 111 9.02 5.57 -16.42
C ASP A 111 9.26 5.65 -14.91
N ARG A 112 8.84 6.73 -14.26
CA ARG A 112 8.95 6.89 -12.80
C ARG A 112 8.25 5.72 -12.09
N SER A 113 8.97 5.12 -11.15
CA SER A 113 8.46 4.04 -10.31
C SER A 113 7.26 4.49 -9.46
N VAL A 114 6.26 3.63 -9.40
CA VAL A 114 5.06 3.75 -8.55
C VAL A 114 5.09 2.75 -7.38
N ALA A 115 6.24 2.11 -7.14
CA ALA A 115 6.43 1.30 -5.95
C ALA A 115 6.19 2.12 -4.67
N PRO A 116 5.54 1.54 -3.64
CA PRO A 116 5.43 2.17 -2.33
C PRO A 116 6.81 2.52 -1.76
N ARG A 117 6.85 3.55 -0.90
CA ARG A 117 8.09 4.01 -0.25
C ARG A 117 7.97 3.85 1.24
N VAL A 118 8.95 3.21 1.87
CA VAL A 118 9.03 3.12 3.32
C VAL A 118 9.77 4.33 3.85
N GLU A 119 9.13 5.08 4.73
CA GLU A 119 9.63 6.36 5.26
C GLU A 119 9.66 6.32 6.80
N ASN A 120 10.48 7.19 7.40
CA ASN A 120 10.65 7.33 8.86
C ASN A 120 10.97 6.01 9.59
N ALA A 121 11.69 5.09 8.92
CA ALA A 121 12.08 3.81 9.49
C ALA A 121 13.05 4.01 10.67
N THR A 122 12.62 3.66 11.88
CA THR A 122 13.43 3.78 13.10
C THR A 122 13.10 2.66 14.10
N GLY A 123 13.98 2.41 15.06
CA GLY A 123 13.74 1.40 16.11
C GLY A 123 13.61 -0.04 15.59
N LEU A 124 14.15 -0.38 14.42
CA LEU A 124 13.90 -1.67 13.77
C LEU A 124 14.34 -2.90 14.59
N GLU A 125 15.30 -2.71 15.49
CA GLU A 125 15.83 -3.76 16.38
C GLU A 125 15.23 -3.69 17.80
N THR A 126 14.16 -2.92 18.01
CA THR A 126 13.48 -2.76 19.30
C THR A 126 12.12 -3.47 19.35
N ASP A 127 11.47 -3.39 20.50
CA ASP A 127 10.09 -3.84 20.70
C ASP A 127 9.04 -2.88 20.10
N ASP A 128 9.46 -1.72 19.59
CA ASP A 128 8.61 -0.75 18.88
C ASP A 128 9.24 -0.22 17.58
N PRO A 129 9.32 -1.04 16.51
CA PRO A 129 9.74 -0.58 15.19
C PRO A 129 8.70 0.39 14.63
N GLN A 130 9.19 1.43 13.97
CA GLN A 130 8.36 2.47 13.38
C GLN A 130 8.71 2.66 11.92
N CYS A 131 7.70 2.82 11.08
CA CYS A 131 7.80 3.30 9.71
C CYS A 131 6.42 3.76 9.25
N VAL A 132 6.37 4.51 8.15
CA VAL A 132 5.13 4.85 7.44
C VAL A 132 5.34 4.57 5.95
N VAL A 133 4.30 4.09 5.27
CA VAL A 133 4.37 3.76 3.85
C VAL A 133 3.67 4.81 2.99
N SER A 134 4.41 5.40 2.05
CA SER A 134 3.87 6.27 1.00
C SER A 134 3.33 5.41 -0.15
N VAL A 135 2.03 5.46 -0.36
CA VAL A 135 1.27 4.76 -1.40
C VAL A 135 1.14 5.67 -2.62
N ILE A 136 1.49 5.16 -3.81
CA ILE A 136 1.58 5.93 -5.06
C ILE A 136 0.60 5.41 -6.12
N GLY A 137 -0.37 6.24 -6.49
CA GLY A 137 -1.30 5.91 -7.58
C GLY A 137 -0.60 5.87 -8.93
N CYS A 138 -0.99 4.92 -9.77
CA CYS A 138 -0.39 4.74 -11.10
C CYS A 138 -1.31 5.10 -12.25
N THR A 139 -2.55 5.51 -11.98
CA THR A 139 -3.53 5.95 -12.99
C THR A 139 -4.03 7.33 -12.63
N GLY A 140 -4.46 8.11 -13.64
CA GLY A 140 -5.32 9.25 -13.40
C GLY A 140 -6.72 8.79 -12.98
N ASP A 141 -7.57 9.73 -12.58
CA ASP A 141 -8.98 9.44 -12.30
C ASP A 141 -9.80 9.38 -13.59
N TRP A 142 -9.53 8.36 -14.39
CA TRP A 142 -10.11 8.15 -15.70
C TRP A 142 -11.54 7.58 -15.65
N THR A 143 -12.02 7.24 -14.46
CA THR A 143 -13.38 6.75 -14.21
C THR A 143 -14.41 7.87 -14.08
N GLY A 144 -14.01 9.12 -14.30
CA GLY A 144 -14.94 10.25 -14.38
C GLY A 144 -14.71 11.33 -13.33
N GLY A 145 -13.60 11.30 -12.59
CA GLY A 145 -13.22 12.44 -11.76
C GLY A 145 -14.05 12.60 -10.49
N TRP A 146 -13.60 13.55 -9.66
CA TRP A 146 -14.41 14.10 -8.57
C TRP A 146 -15.58 14.97 -9.08
N ASP A 147 -15.49 15.46 -10.34
CA ASP A 147 -16.40 16.42 -10.95
C ASP A 147 -17.40 15.81 -11.95
N CYS A 148 -17.45 14.48 -12.04
CA CYS A 148 -18.28 13.74 -13.00
C CYS A 148 -17.97 14.07 -14.47
N THR A 149 -16.72 14.38 -14.79
CA THR A 149 -16.23 14.38 -16.17
C THR A 149 -16.55 13.03 -16.85
N THR A 150 -16.82 13.04 -18.16
CA THR A 150 -17.06 11.79 -18.89
C THR A 150 -15.86 10.84 -18.74
N PRO A 151 -16.05 9.57 -18.35
CA PRO A 151 -14.96 8.61 -18.20
C PRO A 151 -14.17 8.44 -19.51
N GLU A 152 -12.85 8.32 -19.40
CA GLU A 152 -11.96 8.20 -20.56
C GLU A 152 -11.96 6.78 -21.17
N GLY A 153 -12.63 5.84 -20.52
CA GLY A 153 -12.79 4.46 -20.98
C GLY A 153 -11.68 3.51 -20.52
N ALA A 154 -11.89 2.22 -20.76
CA ALA A 154 -11.01 1.16 -20.28
C ALA A 154 -9.62 1.16 -20.96
N ASP A 155 -9.53 1.67 -22.20
CA ASP A 155 -8.29 1.62 -23.01
C ASP A 155 -7.14 2.44 -22.41
N ARG A 156 -7.43 3.45 -21.58
CA ARG A 156 -6.39 4.16 -20.80
C ARG A 156 -5.68 3.23 -19.82
N PHE A 157 -6.43 2.32 -19.19
CA PHE A 157 -5.92 1.34 -18.26
C PHE A 157 -5.32 0.13 -18.99
N ILE A 158 -6.09 -0.46 -19.89
CA ILE A 158 -5.75 -1.64 -20.68
C ILE A 158 -6.57 -1.68 -21.98
N THR A 159 -5.90 -1.71 -23.13
CA THR A 159 -6.53 -1.74 -24.46
C THR A 159 -7.32 -3.03 -24.70
N GLU A 160 -8.23 -3.01 -25.67
CA GLU A 160 -9.08 -4.16 -26.00
C GLU A 160 -8.28 -5.40 -26.44
N ASP A 161 -7.15 -5.21 -27.13
CA ASP A 161 -6.21 -6.27 -27.52
C ASP A 161 -5.30 -6.74 -26.37
N LEU A 162 -5.45 -6.14 -25.18
CA LEU A 162 -4.71 -6.43 -23.95
C LEU A 162 -3.20 -6.12 -24.01
N GLN A 163 -2.73 -5.43 -25.06
CA GLN A 163 -1.29 -5.23 -25.29
C GLN A 163 -0.73 -3.95 -24.67
N ALA A 164 -1.57 -2.93 -24.47
CA ALA A 164 -1.14 -1.60 -24.03
C ALA A 164 -2.05 -1.03 -22.95
N GLY A 165 -1.70 0.16 -22.45
CA GLY A 165 -2.39 0.84 -21.37
C GLY A 165 -1.58 0.85 -20.07
N ARG A 166 -1.89 1.79 -19.18
CA ARG A 166 -1.05 2.08 -18.01
C ARG A 166 -0.92 0.90 -17.04
N MET A 167 -1.97 0.11 -16.89
CA MET A 167 -1.92 -1.09 -16.03
C MET A 167 -1.00 -2.15 -16.64
N VAL A 168 -1.03 -2.33 -17.97
CA VAL A 168 -0.12 -3.26 -18.65
C VAL A 168 1.33 -2.83 -18.47
N GLU A 169 1.62 -1.54 -18.60
CA GLU A 169 2.97 -0.99 -18.39
C GLU A 169 3.49 -1.28 -16.98
N VAL A 170 2.71 -0.94 -15.95
CA VAL A 170 3.15 -1.03 -14.54
C VAL A 170 3.27 -2.49 -14.10
N ILE A 171 2.28 -3.32 -14.41
CA ILE A 171 2.28 -4.74 -14.03
C ILE A 171 3.43 -5.48 -14.72
N THR A 172 3.71 -5.19 -16.00
CA THR A 172 4.81 -5.83 -16.74
C THR A 172 6.19 -5.45 -16.18
N ARG A 173 6.33 -4.27 -15.57
CA ARG A 173 7.55 -3.87 -14.84
C ARG A 173 7.71 -4.59 -13.49
N GLY A 174 6.68 -5.30 -13.04
CA GLY A 174 6.68 -5.98 -11.74
C GLY A 174 6.39 -5.05 -10.55
N GLU A 175 5.77 -3.89 -10.79
CA GLU A 175 5.39 -2.94 -9.74
C GLU A 175 3.92 -3.09 -9.32
N PRO A 176 3.55 -2.69 -8.09
CA PRO A 176 2.15 -2.66 -7.66
C PRO A 176 1.37 -1.61 -8.48
N ALA A 177 0.31 -2.05 -9.15
CA ALA A 177 -0.51 -1.18 -9.99
C ALA A 177 -1.73 -0.69 -9.20
N MET A 178 -1.66 0.54 -8.67
CA MET A 178 -2.71 1.13 -7.85
C MET A 178 -3.56 2.12 -8.65
N MET A 179 -4.82 1.75 -8.85
CA MET A 179 -5.81 2.60 -9.53
C MET A 179 -6.35 3.68 -8.61
N VAL A 180 -6.52 4.88 -9.15
CA VAL A 180 -7.14 6.02 -8.46
C VAL A 180 -8.50 6.29 -9.08
N CYS A 181 -9.50 6.51 -8.24
CA CYS A 181 -10.84 6.93 -8.65
C CYS A 181 -11.49 7.76 -7.54
N HIS A 182 -12.45 8.61 -7.92
CA HIS A 182 -13.42 9.16 -6.98
C HIS A 182 -14.75 8.42 -7.09
N TRP A 183 -15.42 8.24 -5.95
CA TRP A 183 -16.73 7.55 -5.89
C TRP A 183 -17.79 8.24 -6.77
N THR A 184 -17.72 9.57 -6.89
CA THR A 184 -18.58 10.37 -7.77
C THR A 184 -18.39 10.00 -9.24
N GLY A 185 -17.15 9.79 -9.68
CA GLY A 185 -16.83 9.34 -11.03
C GLY A 185 -17.32 7.92 -11.28
N ILE A 186 -17.10 7.00 -10.33
CA ILE A 186 -17.59 5.62 -10.42
C ILE A 186 -19.13 5.58 -10.56
N TYR A 187 -19.85 6.33 -9.73
CA TYR A 187 -21.30 6.41 -9.77
C TYR A 187 -21.85 7.20 -10.96
N TRP A 188 -21.09 8.20 -11.42
CA TRP A 188 -21.37 9.10 -12.55
C TRP A 188 -22.85 9.53 -12.64
N SER A 189 -23.30 10.37 -11.69
CA SER A 189 -24.68 10.87 -11.63
C SER A 189 -25.77 9.80 -11.70
N GLY A 190 -25.49 8.58 -11.22
CA GLY A 190 -26.44 7.47 -11.15
C GLY A 190 -26.51 6.58 -12.38
N GLN A 191 -25.69 6.83 -13.40
CA GLN A 191 -25.62 5.96 -14.58
C GLN A 191 -24.51 4.92 -14.50
N GLU A 192 -23.65 5.01 -13.47
CA GLU A 192 -22.60 4.03 -13.16
C GLU A 192 -21.57 3.85 -14.30
N LEU A 193 -21.38 4.87 -15.15
CA LEU A 193 -20.48 4.77 -16.29
C LEU A 193 -19.04 4.46 -15.87
N GLY A 194 -18.53 5.13 -14.82
CA GLY A 194 -17.22 4.83 -14.27
C GLY A 194 -17.11 3.40 -13.73
N PHE A 195 -18.19 2.88 -13.13
CA PHE A 195 -18.25 1.50 -12.67
C PHE A 195 -18.21 0.49 -13.83
N GLN A 196 -18.94 0.74 -14.92
CA GLN A 196 -18.90 -0.09 -16.13
C GLN A 196 -17.50 -0.10 -16.76
N VAL A 197 -16.82 1.05 -16.79
CA VAL A 197 -15.42 1.13 -17.19
C VAL A 197 -14.55 0.27 -16.28
N PHE A 198 -14.67 0.41 -14.96
CA PHE A 198 -13.90 -0.37 -14.00
C PHE A 198 -14.12 -1.89 -14.14
N GLN A 199 -15.37 -2.33 -14.34
CA GLN A 199 -15.69 -3.74 -14.61
C GLN A 199 -14.97 -4.27 -15.85
N ASN A 200 -14.95 -3.50 -16.94
CA ASN A 200 -14.25 -3.90 -18.17
C ASN A 200 -12.72 -3.94 -17.97
N VAL A 201 -12.15 -3.01 -17.20
CA VAL A 201 -10.73 -3.04 -16.83
C VAL A 201 -10.40 -4.29 -16.05
N VAL A 202 -11.15 -4.61 -14.99
CA VAL A 202 -10.94 -5.82 -14.18
C VAL A 202 -11.04 -7.09 -15.04
N ARG A 203 -12.04 -7.17 -15.93
CA ARG A 203 -12.19 -8.29 -16.87
C ARG A 203 -10.96 -8.46 -17.76
N ARG A 204 -10.49 -7.39 -18.39
CA ARG A 204 -9.32 -7.40 -19.28
C ARG A 204 -8.03 -7.74 -18.54
N LEU A 205 -7.88 -7.25 -17.31
CA LEU A 205 -6.73 -7.58 -16.46
C LEU A 205 -6.66 -9.08 -16.15
N HIS A 206 -7.80 -9.69 -15.78
CA HIS A 206 -7.86 -11.14 -15.54
C HIS A 206 -7.71 -11.98 -16.82
N GLU A 207 -8.07 -11.44 -17.98
CA GLU A 207 -7.82 -12.09 -19.27
C GLU A 207 -6.34 -12.04 -19.65
N ARG A 208 -5.66 -10.92 -19.34
CA ARG A 208 -4.25 -10.70 -19.70
C ARG A 208 -3.25 -11.35 -18.75
N PHE A 209 -3.56 -11.36 -17.46
CA PHE A 209 -2.65 -11.72 -16.39
C PHE A 209 -3.25 -12.82 -15.51
N ASP A 210 -2.49 -13.90 -15.32
CA ASP A 210 -2.83 -15.03 -14.45
C ASP A 210 -2.17 -14.95 -13.06
N ASN A 211 -1.51 -13.82 -12.77
CA ASN A 211 -0.62 -13.62 -11.63
C ASN A 211 -0.96 -12.39 -10.77
N LEU A 212 -2.22 -11.92 -10.82
CA LEU A 212 -2.66 -10.75 -10.06
C LEU A 212 -3.12 -11.11 -8.65
N LEU A 213 -2.64 -10.35 -7.67
CA LEU A 213 -3.11 -10.38 -6.29
C LEU A 213 -3.80 -9.05 -5.98
N TRP A 214 -5.08 -9.12 -5.60
CA TRP A 214 -5.81 -7.97 -5.08
C TRP A 214 -5.52 -7.86 -3.58
N MET A 215 -5.01 -6.70 -3.17
CA MET A 215 -4.62 -6.44 -1.79
C MET A 215 -5.28 -5.15 -1.31
N LYS A 216 -5.60 -5.11 -0.02
CA LYS A 216 -5.87 -3.86 0.69
C LYS A 216 -4.61 -2.99 0.76
N LEU A 217 -4.77 -1.70 1.00
CA LEU A 217 -3.65 -0.77 1.14
C LEU A 217 -2.80 -1.10 2.38
N SER A 218 -3.43 -1.52 3.47
CA SER A 218 -2.77 -2.00 4.69
C SER A 218 -1.96 -3.28 4.46
N GLU A 219 -2.47 -4.21 3.66
CA GLU A 219 -1.76 -5.45 3.28
C GLU A 219 -0.55 -5.15 2.40
N LEU A 220 -0.73 -4.28 1.38
CA LEU A 220 0.36 -3.85 0.51
C LEU A 220 1.45 -3.13 1.31
N SER A 221 1.04 -2.20 2.18
CA SER A 221 1.96 -1.40 3.00
C SER A 221 2.75 -2.29 3.96
N ARG A 222 2.09 -3.25 4.62
CA ARG A 222 2.74 -4.26 5.46
C ARG A 222 3.73 -5.10 4.68
N TYR A 223 3.35 -5.60 3.50
CA TYR A 223 4.24 -6.39 2.66
C TYR A 223 5.47 -5.58 2.25
N TRP A 224 5.29 -4.32 1.86
CA TRP A 224 6.39 -3.45 1.45
C TRP A 224 7.33 -3.11 2.61
N ALA A 225 6.77 -2.78 3.78
CA ALA A 225 7.54 -2.54 5.00
C ALA A 225 8.37 -3.78 5.39
N ALA A 226 7.77 -4.97 5.38
CA ALA A 226 8.49 -6.21 5.67
C ALA A 226 9.54 -6.53 4.60
N LYS A 227 9.22 -6.35 3.31
CA LYS A 227 10.13 -6.60 2.19
C LYS A 227 11.38 -5.73 2.27
N GLU A 228 11.22 -4.47 2.63
CA GLU A 228 12.32 -3.50 2.66
C GLU A 228 13.13 -3.58 3.96
N LEU A 229 12.46 -3.79 5.10
CA LEU A 229 13.07 -3.65 6.42
C LEU A 229 13.47 -4.97 7.09
N THR A 230 13.10 -6.13 6.52
CA THR A 230 13.60 -7.42 7.02
C THR A 230 15.06 -7.58 6.68
N ARG A 231 15.91 -7.74 7.70
CA ARG A 231 17.32 -8.09 7.49
C ARG A 231 17.41 -9.56 7.07
N ILE A 232 18.05 -9.81 5.93
CA ILE A 232 18.25 -11.15 5.36
C ILE A 232 19.75 -11.42 5.26
N GLU A 233 20.23 -12.46 5.93
CA GLU A 233 21.65 -12.80 6.01
C GLU A 233 21.89 -14.23 5.55
N HIS A 234 22.77 -14.41 4.58
CA HIS A 234 23.13 -15.72 4.06
C HIS A 234 24.40 -16.25 4.74
N ALA A 235 24.30 -17.43 5.36
CA ALA A 235 25.37 -18.09 6.09
C ALA A 235 25.47 -19.56 5.65
N GLY A 236 26.29 -19.82 4.62
CA GLY A 236 26.46 -21.18 4.08
C GLY A 236 25.17 -21.72 3.47
N THR A 237 24.61 -22.78 4.05
CA THR A 237 23.33 -23.40 3.64
C THR A 237 22.12 -22.83 4.40
N THR A 238 22.32 -21.76 5.17
CA THR A 238 21.31 -21.17 6.05
C THR A 238 21.05 -19.72 5.66
N ILE A 239 19.78 -19.30 5.67
CA ILE A 239 19.36 -17.91 5.51
C ILE A 239 18.65 -17.48 6.77
N ASN A 240 19.18 -16.46 7.44
CA ASN A 240 18.61 -15.90 8.65
C ASN A 240 17.81 -14.63 8.33
N PHE A 241 16.69 -14.48 9.00
CA PHE A 241 15.79 -13.34 8.89
C PHE A 241 15.68 -12.67 10.25
N THR A 242 15.78 -11.34 10.28
CA THR A 242 15.35 -10.51 11.42
C THR A 242 14.32 -9.52 10.90
N ALA A 243 13.03 -9.84 11.11
CA ALA A 243 11.91 -9.09 10.56
C ALA A 243 11.32 -8.14 11.62
N PRO A 244 11.31 -6.81 11.40
CA PRO A 244 10.67 -5.87 12.33
C PRO A 244 9.14 -6.03 12.35
N TYR A 245 8.55 -6.46 11.23
CA TYR A 245 7.11 -6.64 11.07
C TYR A 245 6.79 -8.06 10.63
N ALA A 246 5.76 -8.66 11.22
CA ALA A 246 5.22 -9.91 10.69
C ALA A 246 4.54 -9.65 9.33
N CYS A 247 4.72 -10.56 8.38
CA CYS A 247 4.15 -10.45 7.05
C CYS A 247 3.70 -11.81 6.51
N PRO A 248 2.43 -11.95 6.11
CA PRO A 248 1.97 -13.15 5.45
C PRO A 248 2.51 -13.26 4.01
N ASN A 249 2.59 -14.48 3.50
CA ASN A 249 3.02 -14.79 2.11
C ASN A 249 4.35 -14.13 1.71
N PHE A 250 5.24 -13.87 2.67
CA PHE A 250 6.58 -13.36 2.40
C PHE A 250 7.33 -14.34 1.50
N THR A 251 7.81 -13.85 0.37
CA THR A 251 8.37 -14.69 -0.68
C THR A 251 9.80 -14.28 -0.98
N ILE A 252 10.71 -15.25 -0.94
CA ILE A 252 12.11 -15.04 -1.31
C ILE A 252 12.49 -15.88 -2.53
N GLN A 253 13.50 -15.41 -3.24
CA GLN A 253 14.17 -16.16 -4.29
C GLN A 253 15.63 -16.34 -3.91
N VAL A 254 16.11 -17.58 -3.96
CA VAL A 254 17.47 -17.96 -3.58
C VAL A 254 18.09 -18.76 -4.71
N THR A 255 19.30 -18.38 -5.13
CA THR A 255 20.10 -19.21 -6.04
C THR A 255 20.95 -20.17 -5.23
N THR A 256 20.70 -21.47 -5.35
CA THR A 256 21.44 -22.51 -4.62
C THR A 256 21.55 -23.81 -5.42
N ARG A 257 22.76 -24.39 -5.40
CA ARG A 257 23.05 -25.71 -5.97
C ARG A 257 22.67 -26.87 -5.03
N GLU A 258 22.41 -26.56 -3.77
CA GLU A 258 21.94 -27.55 -2.81
C GLU A 258 20.64 -28.15 -3.32
N LYS A 259 20.52 -29.48 -3.31
CA LYS A 259 19.29 -30.19 -3.76
C LYS A 259 18.32 -30.48 -2.62
N ALA A 260 18.72 -30.13 -1.40
CA ALA A 260 17.92 -30.24 -0.20
C ALA A 260 16.54 -29.57 -0.33
N VAL A 261 15.56 -30.15 0.35
CA VAL A 261 14.27 -29.50 0.57
C VAL A 261 14.49 -28.37 1.57
N PRO A 262 14.07 -27.12 1.28
CA PRO A 262 14.17 -26.05 2.26
C PRO A 262 13.34 -26.39 3.50
N ALA A 263 13.92 -26.16 4.67
CA ALA A 263 13.24 -26.26 5.95
C ALA A 263 13.01 -24.85 6.52
N TRP A 264 11.75 -24.49 6.79
CA TRP A 264 11.41 -23.22 7.44
C TRP A 264 11.43 -23.39 8.96
N LYS A 265 12.16 -22.53 9.67
CA LYS A 265 12.32 -22.60 11.13
C LYS A 265 11.91 -21.31 11.81
N VAL A 266 11.10 -21.44 12.86
CA VAL A 266 10.67 -20.35 13.74
C VAL A 266 10.86 -20.78 15.19
N GLY A 267 11.84 -20.19 15.87
CA GLY A 267 12.31 -20.68 17.16
C GLY A 267 12.78 -22.14 17.04
N ASP A 268 12.33 -23.01 17.95
CA ASP A 268 12.66 -24.44 17.95
C ASP A 268 11.77 -25.27 17.00
N LYS A 269 10.81 -24.64 16.29
CA LYS A 269 9.86 -25.35 15.44
C LYS A 269 10.33 -25.36 13.98
N VAL A 270 10.36 -26.56 13.40
CA VAL A 270 10.50 -26.74 11.96
C VAL A 270 9.10 -26.85 11.34
N LEU A 271 8.76 -25.90 10.47
CA LEU A 271 7.52 -25.86 9.73
C LEU A 271 7.72 -26.50 8.35
N PRO A 272 6.97 -27.57 8.02
CA PRO A 272 7.16 -28.27 6.76
C PRO A 272 6.72 -27.40 5.57
N LEU A 273 7.51 -27.42 4.51
CA LEU A 273 7.21 -26.73 3.26
C LEU A 273 6.75 -27.71 2.18
N LYS A 274 5.58 -27.45 1.58
CA LYS A 274 5.01 -28.26 0.50
C LYS A 274 5.61 -27.84 -0.85
N LYS A 275 6.14 -28.79 -1.61
CA LYS A 275 6.61 -28.53 -2.97
C LYS A 275 5.43 -28.30 -3.93
N VAL A 276 5.52 -27.25 -4.74
CA VAL A 276 4.62 -26.96 -5.87
C VAL A 276 5.41 -26.93 -7.18
N THR A 277 4.73 -26.99 -8.33
CA THR A 277 5.40 -27.15 -9.63
C THR A 277 5.63 -25.83 -10.37
N LYS A 278 4.90 -24.77 -10.03
CA LYS A 278 4.97 -23.45 -10.70
C LYS A 278 4.96 -22.31 -9.68
N ARG A 279 5.58 -21.17 -10.01
CA ARG A 279 5.58 -19.96 -9.16
C ARG A 279 4.18 -19.51 -8.76
N LEU A 280 3.22 -19.57 -9.68
CA LEU A 280 1.84 -19.11 -9.45
C LEU A 280 1.07 -19.99 -8.45
N GLN A 281 1.61 -21.13 -8.04
CA GLN A 281 1.03 -21.98 -7.00
C GLN A 281 1.61 -21.67 -5.62
N LEU A 282 2.55 -20.73 -5.52
CA LEU A 282 3.15 -20.34 -4.26
C LEU A 282 2.12 -19.63 -3.39
N VAL A 283 1.92 -20.19 -2.21
CA VAL A 283 1.24 -19.62 -1.05
C VAL A 283 2.07 -19.90 0.19
N SER A 284 1.76 -19.27 1.32
CA SER A 284 2.46 -19.55 2.59
C SER A 284 2.57 -21.07 2.85
N GLY A 285 3.78 -21.50 3.23
CA GLY A 285 4.09 -22.90 3.50
C GLY A 285 4.44 -23.71 2.24
N THR A 286 4.76 -23.07 1.12
CA THR A 286 5.09 -23.75 -0.13
C THR A 286 6.41 -23.29 -0.73
N TRP A 287 6.96 -24.12 -1.63
CA TRP A 287 8.17 -23.80 -2.37
C TRP A 287 8.19 -24.44 -3.75
N CYS A 288 8.95 -23.86 -4.69
CA CYS A 288 9.24 -24.48 -5.98
C CYS A 288 10.71 -24.30 -6.36
N ARG A 289 11.16 -25.08 -7.34
CA ARG A 289 12.52 -24.99 -7.90
C ARG A 289 12.47 -24.86 -9.41
N GLU A 290 13.29 -23.94 -9.92
CA GLU A 290 13.49 -23.67 -11.34
C GLU A 290 15.00 -23.64 -11.62
N GLY A 291 15.55 -24.79 -12.02
CA GLY A 291 16.99 -24.99 -12.11
C GLY A 291 17.69 -24.81 -10.76
N ASP A 292 18.65 -23.89 -10.70
CA ASP A 292 19.38 -23.52 -9.48
C ASP A 292 18.63 -22.48 -8.63
N THR A 293 17.43 -22.04 -9.04
CA THR A 293 16.62 -21.09 -8.29
C THR A 293 15.60 -21.83 -7.42
N VAL A 294 15.59 -21.55 -6.13
CA VAL A 294 14.54 -21.96 -5.19
C VAL A 294 13.73 -20.74 -4.80
N ILE A 295 12.41 -20.88 -4.83
CA ILE A 295 11.48 -19.84 -4.40
C ILE A 295 10.65 -20.42 -3.27
N VAL A 296 10.59 -19.70 -2.16
CA VAL A 296 9.92 -20.14 -0.93
C VAL A 296 8.95 -19.05 -0.50
N CYS A 297 7.71 -19.43 -0.21
CA CYS A 297 6.67 -18.55 0.30
C CYS A 297 6.23 -19.02 1.69
N PHE A 298 6.24 -18.12 2.66
CA PHE A 298 5.97 -18.41 4.07
C PHE A 298 5.49 -17.15 4.79
N ASP A 299 4.84 -17.32 5.94
CA ASP A 299 4.53 -16.19 6.82
C ASP A 299 5.77 -15.92 7.68
N VAL A 300 6.39 -14.75 7.48
CA VAL A 300 7.51 -14.32 8.31
C VAL A 300 6.96 -13.75 9.63
N PRO A 301 7.33 -14.31 10.79
CA PRO A 301 6.96 -13.74 12.08
C PRO A 301 7.82 -12.51 12.36
N ARG A 302 7.36 -11.66 13.27
CA ARG A 302 8.23 -10.64 13.85
C ARG A 302 9.38 -11.30 14.62
N GLY A 303 10.59 -10.76 14.48
CA GLY A 303 11.80 -11.25 15.12
C GLY A 303 12.59 -12.22 14.24
N LYS A 304 13.21 -13.22 14.87
CA LYS A 304 14.17 -14.12 14.21
C LYS A 304 13.50 -15.36 13.63
N SER A 305 13.90 -15.73 12.43
CA SER A 305 13.49 -16.96 11.75
C SER A 305 14.55 -17.37 10.71
N THR A 306 14.48 -18.59 10.21
CA THR A 306 15.57 -19.16 9.40
C THR A 306 15.05 -20.12 8.33
N ILE A 307 15.67 -20.13 7.16
CA ILE A 307 15.55 -21.21 6.17
C ILE A 307 16.86 -21.98 6.13
N GLU A 308 16.78 -23.31 6.16
CA GLU A 308 17.94 -24.18 5.99
C GLU A 308 17.79 -25.08 4.76
N PHE A 309 18.87 -25.20 4.01
CA PHE A 309 19.05 -26.15 2.92
C PHE A 309 19.98 -27.27 3.42
N ALA A 310 19.51 -28.10 4.34
CA ALA A 310 20.29 -29.21 4.90
C ALA A 310 20.23 -30.45 3.99
N ALA A 311 21.39 -30.99 3.63
CA ALA A 311 21.53 -32.21 2.83
C ALA A 311 20.97 -33.46 3.51
#